data_AF-A0A9X2HLE0-F1
#
_entry.id   AF-A0A9X2HLE0-F1
#
_cell.length_a   1.000
_cell.length_b   1.000
_cell.length_c   1.000
_cell.angle_alpha   90.00
_cell.angle_beta   90.00
_cell.angle_gamma   90.00
#
_symmetry.space_group_name_H-M   'P 1'
#
loop_
_entity.id
_entity.type
_entity.pdbx_description
1 polymer ?
#
loop_
_entity_poly.entity_id
_entity_poly.type
_entity_poly.pdbx_seq_one_letter_code
_entity_poly.pdbx_strand_id
1 'polypeptide(L)'
;MAKARNINRPLSPHLQVWKWGPHMTVSILHRVTGSGMATVGVIVFLWWLGALAAGERDYARFMDLLTVKSGAPNIAGYILGIGLTLSFFQHMMTGIRHFVMDAGAAFELKANKSFAVLTVVVSVLLTAALWGYITYDQLKAAPAGNAPIAVETK
;
A
#
# COMPACT_ATOMS: atom_id res chain seq x y z
N MET A 1 -5.59 42.85 -0.62
CA MET A 1 -5.10 42.18 0.60
C MET A 1 -6.28 41.50 1.26
N ALA A 2 -6.32 40.16 1.32
CA ALA A 2 -7.37 39.46 2.05
C ALA A 2 -7.29 39.85 3.55
N LYS A 3 -8.43 40.20 4.15
CA LYS A 3 -8.50 40.58 5.57
C LYS A 3 -8.09 39.39 6.43
N ALA A 4 -7.10 39.57 7.30
CA ALA A 4 -6.63 38.51 8.18
C ALA A 4 -7.78 37.93 9.03
N ARG A 5 -7.80 36.61 9.22
CA ARG A 5 -8.82 35.91 10.01
C ARG A 5 -8.89 36.48 11.42
N ASN A 6 -10.09 36.79 11.91
CA ASN A 6 -10.29 37.15 13.31
C ASN A 6 -10.04 35.93 14.21
N ILE A 7 -8.95 35.93 14.98
CA ILE A 7 -8.54 34.84 15.87
C ILE A 7 -9.54 34.58 17.01
N ASN A 8 -10.36 35.59 17.37
CA ASN A 8 -11.38 35.47 18.41
C ASN A 8 -12.66 34.78 17.90
N ARG A 9 -12.75 34.47 16.60
CA ARG A 9 -13.84 33.66 16.06
C ARG A 9 -13.43 32.19 16.07
N PRO A 10 -14.16 31.32 16.80
CA PRO A 10 -13.86 29.90 16.80
C PRO A 10 -14.10 29.30 15.40
N LEU A 11 -13.31 28.30 15.05
CA LEU A 11 -13.56 27.46 13.88
C LEU A 11 -14.76 26.57 14.17
N SER A 12 -15.69 26.46 13.21
CA SER A 12 -16.74 25.46 13.31
C SER A 12 -16.13 24.06 13.31
N PRO A 13 -16.66 23.12 14.11
CA PRO A 13 -16.19 21.74 14.10
C PRO A 13 -16.47 21.12 12.72
N HIS A 14 -15.55 20.27 12.25
CA HIS A 14 -15.61 19.67 10.92
C HIS A 14 -15.41 18.14 10.96
N LEU A 15 -14.16 17.67 10.92
CA LEU A 15 -13.82 16.25 10.80
C LEU A 15 -14.33 15.41 11.97
N GLN A 16 -14.42 16.01 13.15
CA GLN A 16 -14.86 15.35 14.38
C GLN A 16 -16.38 15.13 14.43
N VAL A 17 -17.16 15.94 13.72
CA VAL A 17 -18.65 15.89 13.75
C VAL A 17 -19.25 15.39 12.43
N TRP A 18 -18.43 15.29 11.37
CA TRP A 18 -18.91 14.91 10.05
C TRP A 18 -19.23 13.41 9.94
N LYS A 19 -20.34 13.08 9.27
CA LYS A 19 -20.73 11.70 8.98
C LYS A 19 -19.91 11.13 7.82
N TRP A 20 -19.09 10.13 8.11
CA TRP A 20 -18.24 9.47 7.13
C TRP A 20 -19.01 8.75 6.02
N GLY A 21 -18.47 8.83 4.80
CA GLY A 21 -18.96 8.12 3.62
C GLY A 21 -17.79 7.52 2.81
N PRO A 22 -18.03 6.46 2.02
CA PRO A 22 -16.95 5.72 1.35
C PRO A 22 -16.16 6.59 0.36
N HIS A 23 -16.82 7.52 -0.34
CA HIS A 23 -16.17 8.46 -1.27
C HIS A 23 -15.18 9.41 -0.57
N MET A 24 -15.47 9.81 0.67
CA MET A 24 -14.55 10.64 1.47
C MET A 24 -13.33 9.82 1.89
N THR A 25 -13.56 8.63 2.45
CA THR A 25 -12.47 7.73 2.86
C THR A 25 -11.55 7.44 1.68
N VAL A 26 -12.11 7.10 0.53
CA VAL A 26 -11.35 6.79 -0.68
C VAL A 26 -10.57 8.01 -1.21
N SER A 27 -11.11 9.22 -1.09
CA SER A 27 -10.36 10.44 -1.44
C SER A 27 -9.16 10.67 -0.53
N ILE A 28 -9.30 10.43 0.78
CA ILE A 28 -8.18 10.51 1.73
C ILE A 28 -7.17 9.42 1.44
N LEU A 29 -7.62 8.17 1.20
CA LEU A 29 -6.74 7.06 0.84
C LEU A 29 -5.95 7.37 -0.44
N HIS A 30 -6.57 7.92 -1.49
CA HIS A 30 -5.88 8.29 -2.72
C HIS A 30 -4.71 9.26 -2.45
N ARG A 31 -4.92 10.25 -1.57
CA ARG A 31 -3.85 11.19 -1.16
C ARG A 31 -2.78 10.50 -0.34
N VAL A 32 -3.16 9.71 0.67
CA VAL A 32 -2.21 9.01 1.54
C VAL A 32 -1.36 8.03 0.75
N THR A 33 -1.95 7.21 -0.13
CA THR A 33 -1.21 6.25 -0.95
C THR A 33 -0.33 6.97 -1.97
N GLY A 34 -0.82 8.04 -2.60
CA GLY A 34 -0.03 8.85 -3.55
C GLY A 34 1.17 9.51 -2.88
N SER A 35 0.95 10.22 -1.77
CA SER A 35 2.03 10.87 -1.00
C SER A 35 2.99 9.86 -0.38
N GLY A 36 2.49 8.74 0.14
CA GLY A 36 3.31 7.67 0.70
C GLY A 36 4.24 7.05 -0.35
N MET A 37 3.72 6.77 -1.54
CA MET A 37 4.55 6.29 -2.65
C MET A 37 5.53 7.35 -3.14
N ALA A 38 5.13 8.61 -3.29
CA ALA A 38 5.99 9.68 -3.78
C ALA A 38 7.13 10.04 -2.81
N THR A 39 6.93 9.84 -1.51
CA THR A 39 7.94 10.14 -0.47
C THR A 39 8.74 8.89 -0.10
N VAL A 40 8.12 7.95 0.62
CA VAL A 40 8.78 6.74 1.11
C VAL A 40 9.05 5.76 -0.03
N GLY A 41 8.05 5.54 -0.89
CA GLY A 41 8.17 4.57 -1.99
C GLY A 41 9.30 4.90 -2.97
N VAL A 42 9.41 6.16 -3.41
CA VAL A 42 10.47 6.62 -4.31
C VAL A 42 11.84 6.47 -3.66
N ILE A 43 12.00 6.83 -2.37
CA ILE A 43 13.29 6.70 -1.67
C ILE A 43 13.72 5.23 -1.64
N VAL A 44 12.83 4.31 -1.25
CA VAL A 44 13.11 2.87 -1.21
C VAL A 44 13.41 2.34 -2.61
N PHE A 45 12.65 2.76 -3.62
CA PHE A 45 12.83 2.34 -5.01
C PHE A 45 14.19 2.78 -5.56
N LEU A 46 14.59 4.04 -5.31
CA LEU A 46 15.89 4.55 -5.72
C LEU A 46 17.04 3.85 -4.99
N TRP A 47 16.88 3.53 -3.71
CA TRP A 47 17.87 2.74 -2.98
C TRP A 47 18.01 1.33 -3.56
N TRP A 48 16.90 0.67 -3.85
CA TRP A 48 16.90 -0.65 -4.50
C TRP A 48 17.59 -0.61 -5.87
N LEU A 49 17.27 0.37 -6.73
CA LEU A 49 17.94 0.56 -8.02
C LEU A 49 19.44 0.87 -7.88
N GLY A 50 19.80 1.70 -6.90
CA GLY A 50 21.20 2.02 -6.59
C GLY A 50 21.97 0.80 -6.12
N ALA A 51 21.38 -0.02 -5.25
CA ALA A 51 21.97 -1.27 -4.79
C ALA A 51 22.13 -2.28 -5.93
N LEU A 52 21.14 -2.38 -6.82
CA LEU A 52 21.20 -3.20 -8.03
C LEU A 52 22.34 -2.76 -8.96
N ALA A 53 22.52 -1.45 -9.16
CA ALA A 53 23.58 -0.90 -10.00
C ALA A 53 24.98 -0.98 -9.37
N ALA A 54 25.09 -0.98 -8.04
CA ALA A 54 26.35 -1.06 -7.30
C ALA A 54 26.98 -2.46 -7.30
N GLY A 55 26.25 -3.48 -7.75
CA GLY A 55 26.73 -4.85 -7.91
C GLY A 55 26.24 -5.81 -6.84
N GLU A 56 26.59 -7.08 -7.01
CA GLU A 56 26.00 -8.22 -6.28
C GLU A 56 26.03 -8.06 -4.76
N ARG A 57 27.17 -7.63 -4.20
CA ARG A 57 27.34 -7.47 -2.75
C ARG A 57 26.35 -6.47 -2.16
N ASP A 58 26.18 -5.33 -2.81
CA ASP A 58 25.34 -4.25 -2.28
C ASP A 58 23.86 -4.52 -2.54
N TYR A 59 23.52 -5.21 -3.64
CA TYR A 59 22.20 -5.77 -3.86
C TYR A 59 21.82 -6.83 -2.80
N ALA A 60 22.72 -7.76 -2.49
CA ALA A 60 22.51 -8.78 -1.47
C ALA A 60 22.23 -8.16 -0.09
N ARG A 61 23.00 -7.13 0.29
CA ARG A 61 22.78 -6.38 1.55
C ARG A 61 21.40 -5.74 1.63
N PHE A 62 20.90 -5.19 0.51
CA PHE A 62 19.55 -4.66 0.46
C PHE A 62 18.51 -5.78 0.65
N MET A 63 18.68 -6.89 -0.08
CA MET A 63 17.76 -8.02 -0.01
C MET A 63 17.72 -8.68 1.36
N ASP A 64 18.85 -8.78 2.07
CA ASP A 64 18.96 -9.36 3.41
C ASP A 64 18.08 -8.63 4.46
N LEU A 65 17.73 -7.37 4.22
CA LEU A 65 16.80 -6.63 5.09
C LEU A 65 15.35 -7.09 4.94
N LEU A 66 15.00 -7.63 3.77
CA LEU A 66 13.62 -7.94 3.37
C LEU A 66 13.36 -9.44 3.25
N THR A 67 14.40 -10.26 3.18
CA THR A 67 14.28 -11.71 3.04
C THR A 67 14.95 -12.47 4.18
N VAL A 68 14.68 -13.78 4.25
CA VAL A 68 15.45 -14.75 5.02
C VAL A 68 16.37 -15.55 4.09
N LYS A 69 17.24 -16.41 4.64
CA LYS A 69 18.21 -17.20 3.86
C LYS A 69 17.61 -18.02 2.70
N SER A 70 16.34 -18.42 2.80
CA SER A 70 15.64 -19.13 1.72
C SER A 70 15.20 -18.22 0.56
N GLY A 71 15.45 -16.91 0.62
CA GLY A 71 14.94 -15.92 -0.30
C GLY A 71 13.47 -15.51 -0.05
N ALA A 72 12.80 -16.15 0.90
CA ALA A 72 11.43 -15.80 1.27
C ALA A 72 11.38 -14.43 1.96
N PRO A 73 10.31 -13.63 1.76
CA PRO A 73 10.13 -12.38 2.49
C PRO A 73 10.09 -12.63 3.99
N ASN A 74 10.81 -11.80 4.76
CA ASN A 74 10.66 -11.72 6.20
C ASN A 74 9.47 -10.80 6.55
N ILE A 75 9.21 -10.57 7.84
CA ILE A 75 8.09 -9.71 8.28
C ILE A 75 8.17 -8.30 7.67
N ALA A 76 9.36 -7.70 7.62
CA ALA A 76 9.56 -6.39 7.01
C ALA A 76 9.34 -6.44 5.49
N GLY A 77 9.79 -7.50 4.82
CA GLY A 77 9.55 -7.75 3.40
C GLY A 77 8.06 -7.86 3.07
N TYR A 78 7.28 -8.57 3.89
CA TYR A 78 5.82 -8.63 3.73
C TYR A 78 5.15 -7.28 3.97
N ILE A 79 5.49 -6.57 5.05
CA ILE A 79 4.90 -5.26 5.36
C ILE A 79 5.19 -4.27 4.24
N LEU A 80 6.45 -4.16 3.83
CA LEU A 80 6.86 -3.24 2.77
C LEU A 80 6.25 -3.64 1.43
N GLY A 81 6.35 -4.91 1.06
CA GLY A 81 5.88 -5.40 -0.23
C GLY A 81 4.35 -5.33 -0.37
N ILE A 82 3.60 -5.88 0.59
CA ILE A 82 2.13 -5.82 0.59
C ILE A 82 1.67 -4.37 0.70
N GLY A 83 2.28 -3.59 1.61
CA GLY A 83 1.95 -2.18 1.79
C GLY A 83 2.17 -1.35 0.53
N LEU A 84 3.28 -1.56 -0.19
CA LEU A 84 3.59 -0.85 -1.42
C LEU A 84 2.64 -1.26 -2.56
N THR A 85 2.42 -2.56 -2.76
CA THR A 85 1.52 -3.08 -3.81
C THR A 85 0.06 -2.68 -3.57
N LEU A 86 -0.43 -2.75 -2.32
CA LEU A 86 -1.76 -2.26 -1.95
C LEU A 86 -1.88 -0.75 -2.16
N SER A 87 -0.87 0.02 -1.79
CA SER A 87 -0.85 1.47 -2.03
C SER A 87 -0.92 1.79 -3.52
N PHE A 88 -0.14 1.08 -4.33
CA PHE A 88 -0.13 1.22 -5.79
C PHE A 88 -1.49 0.89 -6.39
N PHE A 89 -2.05 -0.30 -6.13
CA PHE A 89 -3.33 -0.70 -6.71
C PHE A 89 -4.48 0.18 -6.20
N GLN A 90 -4.48 0.58 -4.93
CA GLN A 90 -5.49 1.50 -4.41
C GLN A 90 -5.37 2.88 -5.07
N HIS A 91 -4.16 3.44 -5.19
CA HIS A 91 -3.96 4.73 -5.85
C HIS A 91 -4.37 4.67 -7.33
N MET A 92 -4.01 3.59 -8.03
CA MET A 92 -4.37 3.36 -9.43
C MET A 92 -5.89 3.25 -9.61
N MET A 93 -6.57 2.39 -8.84
CA MET A 93 -8.01 2.20 -8.98
C MET A 93 -8.80 3.48 -8.65
N THR A 94 -8.33 4.24 -7.65
CA THR A 94 -8.93 5.53 -7.31
C THR A 94 -8.61 6.60 -8.35
N GLY A 95 -7.43 6.57 -8.96
CA GLY A 95 -7.06 7.41 -10.10
C GLY A 95 -7.94 7.15 -11.34
N ILE A 96 -8.20 5.88 -11.67
CA ILE A 96 -9.14 5.51 -12.74
C ILE A 96 -10.54 6.06 -12.43
N ARG A 97 -11.01 5.91 -11.18
CA ARG A 97 -12.28 6.51 -10.75
C ARG A 97 -12.26 8.03 -10.93
N HIS A 98 -11.16 8.71 -10.61
CA HIS A 98 -11.01 10.15 -10.84
C HIS A 98 -11.09 10.50 -12.33
N PHE A 99 -10.38 9.78 -13.21
CA PHE A 99 -10.49 10.02 -14.66
C PHE A 99 -11.90 9.82 -15.20
N VAL A 100 -12.66 8.83 -14.71
CA VAL A 100 -14.07 8.66 -15.09
C VAL A 100 -14.92 9.85 -14.65
N MET A 101 -14.67 10.39 -13.45
CA MET A 101 -15.37 11.57 -12.96
C MET A 101 -14.97 12.85 -13.73
N ASP A 102 -13.69 13.01 -14.05
CA ASP A 102 -13.18 14.15 -14.81
C ASP A 102 -13.75 14.17 -16.23
N ALA A 103 -14.10 12.99 -16.79
CA ALA A 103 -14.82 12.86 -18.06
C ALA A 103 -16.32 13.20 -17.98
N GLY A 104 -16.84 13.62 -16.83
CA GLY A 104 -18.25 14.00 -16.68
C GLY A 104 -19.17 12.91 -16.09
N ALA A 105 -18.65 11.72 -15.75
CA ALA A 105 -19.47 10.57 -15.37
C ALA A 105 -19.50 10.28 -13.85
N ALA A 106 -20.46 9.44 -13.44
CA ALA A 106 -20.55 8.87 -12.08
C ALA A 106 -20.69 9.88 -10.91
N PHE A 107 -21.23 11.09 -11.15
CA PHE A 107 -21.50 12.09 -10.10
C PHE A 107 -22.71 11.76 -9.22
N GLU A 108 -23.64 10.93 -9.71
CA GLU A 108 -24.81 10.50 -8.95
C GLU A 108 -24.42 9.79 -7.65
N LEU A 109 -25.13 10.08 -6.56
CA LEU A 109 -24.73 9.65 -5.22
C LEU A 109 -24.56 8.13 -5.09
N LYS A 110 -25.46 7.37 -5.71
CA LYS A 110 -25.41 5.90 -5.71
C LYS A 110 -24.18 5.40 -6.48
N ALA A 111 -24.00 5.88 -7.70
CA ALA A 111 -22.87 5.51 -8.56
C ALA A 111 -21.53 5.86 -7.90
N ASN A 112 -21.41 7.08 -7.36
CA ASN A 112 -20.24 7.57 -6.68
C ASN A 112 -19.85 6.70 -5.46
N LYS A 113 -20.83 6.31 -4.63
CA LYS A 113 -20.62 5.41 -3.48
C LYS A 113 -20.20 4.02 -3.93
N SER A 114 -20.87 3.44 -4.93
CA SER A 114 -20.54 2.13 -5.47
C SER A 114 -19.13 2.09 -6.06
N PHE A 115 -18.75 3.11 -6.83
CA PHE A 115 -17.42 3.23 -7.41
C PHE A 115 -16.35 3.36 -6.32
N ALA A 116 -16.60 4.16 -5.27
CA ALA A 116 -15.68 4.25 -4.14
C ALA A 116 -15.44 2.87 -3.50
N VAL A 117 -16.48 2.09 -3.21
CA VAL A 117 -16.34 0.73 -2.66
C VAL A 117 -15.59 -0.19 -3.63
N LEU A 118 -15.92 -0.13 -4.93
CA LEU A 118 -15.29 -0.95 -5.95
C LEU A 118 -13.78 -0.74 -6.02
N THR A 119 -13.29 0.50 -5.86
CA THR A 119 -11.84 0.76 -5.87
C THR A 119 -11.09 -0.02 -4.80
N VAL A 120 -11.67 -0.14 -3.60
CA VAL A 120 -11.08 -0.86 -2.47
C VAL A 120 -11.15 -2.37 -2.68
N VAL A 121 -12.30 -2.88 -3.15
CA VAL A 121 -12.46 -4.32 -3.41
C VAL A 121 -11.47 -4.78 -4.47
N VAL A 122 -11.39 -4.06 -5.60
CA VAL A 122 -10.51 -4.42 -6.71
C VAL A 122 -9.04 -4.29 -6.30
N SER A 123 -8.64 -3.26 -5.56
CA SER A 123 -7.25 -3.09 -5.12
C SER A 123 -6.79 -4.21 -4.17
N VAL A 124 -7.66 -4.63 -3.25
CA VAL A 124 -7.38 -5.77 -2.36
C VAL A 124 -7.27 -7.07 -3.15
N LEU A 125 -8.18 -7.32 -4.09
CA LEU A 125 -8.14 -8.52 -4.93
C LEU A 125 -6.88 -8.58 -5.81
N LEU A 126 -6.48 -7.46 -6.42
CA LEU A 126 -5.24 -7.37 -7.21
C LEU A 126 -4.01 -7.61 -6.34
N THR A 127 -3.98 -7.05 -5.13
CA THR A 127 -2.89 -7.28 -4.16
C THR A 127 -2.82 -8.75 -3.79
N ALA A 128 -3.96 -9.36 -3.42
CA ALA A 128 -4.02 -10.76 -3.04
C ALA A 128 -3.62 -11.70 -4.19
N ALA A 129 -4.06 -11.41 -5.41
CA ALA A 129 -3.68 -12.18 -6.59
C ALA A 129 -2.17 -12.10 -6.86
N LEU A 130 -1.58 -10.92 -6.79
CA LEU A 130 -0.15 -10.72 -6.96
C LEU A 130 0.66 -11.50 -5.92
N TRP A 131 0.30 -11.38 -4.64
CA TRP A 131 1.02 -12.07 -3.57
C TRP A 131 0.78 -13.58 -3.59
N GLY A 132 -0.44 -14.02 -3.89
CA GLY A 132 -0.73 -15.44 -4.09
C GLY A 132 0.08 -16.05 -5.21
N TYR A 133 0.37 -15.30 -6.29
CA TYR A 133 1.29 -15.72 -7.34
C TYR A 133 2.74 -15.76 -6.86
N ILE A 134 3.23 -14.69 -6.19
CA ILE A 134 4.61 -14.60 -5.68
C ILE A 134 4.92 -15.73 -4.68
N THR A 135 3.97 -16.07 -3.81
CA THR A 135 4.17 -17.08 -2.77
C THR A 135 3.62 -18.46 -3.16
N TYR A 136 3.22 -18.66 -4.41
CA TYR A 136 2.52 -19.87 -4.85
C TYR A 136 3.31 -21.15 -4.55
N ASP A 137 4.61 -21.14 -4.86
CA ASP A 137 5.47 -22.30 -4.65
C ASP A 137 5.72 -22.58 -3.16
N GLN A 138 5.73 -21.54 -2.32
CA GLN A 138 5.83 -21.68 -0.86
C GLN A 138 4.55 -22.27 -0.26
N LEU A 139 3.39 -21.93 -0.81
CA LEU A 139 2.10 -22.49 -0.38
C LEU A 139 1.94 -23.96 -0.77
N LYS A 140 2.59 -24.38 -1.86
CA LYS A 140 2.61 -25.78 -2.33
C LYS A 140 3.68 -26.62 -1.67
N ALA A 141 4.73 -26.01 -1.14
CA ALA A 141 5.77 -26.72 -0.42
C ALA A 141 5.13 -27.47 0.78
N ALA A 142 5.42 -28.76 0.91
CA ALA A 142 5.02 -29.51 2.09
C ALA A 142 5.54 -28.78 3.34
N PRO A 143 4.76 -28.69 4.44
CA PRO A 143 5.28 -28.12 5.68
C PRO A 143 6.58 -28.86 6.01
N ALA A 144 7.66 -28.11 6.22
CA ALA A 144 8.94 -28.69 6.62
C ALA A 144 8.64 -29.60 7.81
N GLY A 145 8.81 -30.92 7.61
CA GLY A 145 8.59 -31.88 8.68
C GLY A 145 9.38 -31.39 9.89
N ASN A 146 8.73 -31.33 11.06
CA ASN A 146 9.34 -30.86 12.28
C ASN A 146 10.61 -31.68 12.54
N ALA A 147 11.76 -31.23 12.04
CA ALA A 147 13.03 -31.79 12.42
C ALA A 147 13.08 -31.61 13.94
N PRO A 148 13.25 -32.69 14.71
CA PRO A 148 13.27 -32.57 16.16
C PRO A 148 14.30 -31.51 16.52
N ILE A 149 13.88 -30.54 17.35
CA ILE A 149 14.79 -29.55 17.91
C ILE A 149 15.88 -30.37 18.59
N ALA A 150 17.09 -30.37 18.02
CA ALA A 150 18.23 -31.03 18.62
C ALA A 150 18.53 -30.29 19.92
N VAL A 151 17.95 -30.77 21.02
CA VAL A 151 18.34 -30.36 22.37
C VAL A 151 19.74 -30.91 22.55
N GLU A 152 20.74 -30.06 22.32
CA GLU A 152 22.13 -30.36 22.61
C GLU A 152 22.25 -30.51 24.13
N THR A 153 22.14 -31.76 24.60
CA THR A 153 22.41 -32.09 26.01
C THR A 153 23.90 -31.96 26.22
N LYS A 154 24.29 -30.95 27.00
CA LYS A 154 25.63 -30.83 27.58
C LYS A 154 25.95 -32.01 28.49
#